data_AF-A0A015KC34-F1
#
_entry.id   AF-A0A015KC34-F1
#
_cell.length_a   1.000
_cell.length_b   1.000
_cell.length_c   1.000
_cell.angle_alpha   90.00
_cell.angle_beta   90.00
_cell.angle_gamma   90.00
#
_symmetry.space_group_name_H-M   'P 1'
#
loop_
_entity.id
_entity.type
_entity.pdbx_description
1 polymer ?
#
loop_
_entity_poly.entity_id
_entity_poly.type
_entity_poly.pdbx_seq_one_letter_code
_entity_poly.pdbx_strand_id
1 'polypeptide(L)'
;MLNVSIFSQNTKLGEDLANNIPINISKISIYYHDPNPNRFLLFKEFLENCHNKFEIINLNYIIDLKFLKVVLNYIEGSNNSLKILGVTKLDKNLNDEESKLLNRIKAKGIKIMEFNSIHDIYIYKDI
;
A
#
# COMPACT_ATOMS: atom_id res chain seq x y z
N MET A 1 2.25 -9.00 -11.35
CA MET A 1 1.84 -7.89 -10.44
C MET A 1 1.05 -6.91 -11.27
N LEU A 2 -0.14 -6.50 -10.84
CA LEU A 2 -0.91 -5.45 -11.51
C LEU A 2 -0.28 -4.08 -11.21
N ASN A 3 0.07 -3.31 -12.24
CA ASN A 3 0.64 -1.98 -12.09
C ASN A 3 -0.39 -0.94 -12.53
N VAL A 4 -0.72 -0.01 -11.65
CA VAL A 4 -1.74 1.03 -11.87
C VAL A 4 -1.07 2.40 -11.77
N SER A 5 -1.10 3.16 -12.86
CA SER A 5 -0.64 4.56 -12.89
C SER A 5 -1.85 5.48 -12.91
N ILE A 6 -1.90 6.40 -11.94
CA ILE A 6 -3.03 7.31 -11.76
C ILE A 6 -2.57 8.75 -12.02
N PHE A 7 -3.25 9.38 -12.98
CA PHE A 7 -3.04 10.78 -13.40
C PHE A 7 -4.25 11.67 -13.10
N SER A 8 -5.10 11.26 -12.15
CA SER A 8 -6.36 11.94 -11.82
C SER A 8 -6.33 12.54 -10.43
N GLN A 9 -7.01 13.67 -10.23
CA GLN A 9 -7.23 14.28 -8.92
C GLN A 9 -8.46 13.74 -8.19
N ASN A 10 -9.26 12.90 -8.85
CA ASN A 10 -10.48 12.34 -8.28
C ASN A 10 -10.13 11.22 -7.29
N THR A 11 -10.44 11.42 -6.01
CA THR A 11 -10.14 10.44 -4.96
C THR A 11 -11.01 9.21 -5.03
N LYS A 12 -12.28 9.36 -5.47
CA LYS A 12 -13.26 8.27 -5.64
C LYS A 12 -12.72 7.09 -6.47
N LEU A 13 -11.70 7.37 -7.28
CA LEU A 13 -10.96 6.35 -8.02
C LEU A 13 -10.35 5.28 -7.12
N GLY A 14 -10.07 5.57 -5.85
CA GLY A 14 -9.56 4.60 -4.87
C GLY A 14 -10.59 3.50 -4.58
N GLU A 15 -11.83 3.90 -4.29
CA GLU A 15 -12.95 2.97 -4.10
C GLU A 15 -13.30 2.23 -5.41
N ASP A 16 -13.38 2.96 -6.53
CA ASP A 16 -13.65 2.36 -7.84
C ASP A 16 -12.59 1.29 -8.18
N LEU A 17 -11.31 1.60 -7.95
CA LEU A 17 -10.23 0.65 -8.18
C LEU A 17 -10.37 -0.57 -7.27
N ALA A 18 -10.60 -0.36 -5.98
CA ALA A 18 -10.77 -1.43 -5.00
C ALA A 18 -11.89 -2.41 -5.37
N ASN A 19 -13.04 -1.88 -5.79
CA ASN A 19 -14.22 -2.67 -6.14
C ASN A 19 -14.09 -3.42 -7.46
N ASN A 20 -13.25 -2.93 -8.37
CA ASN A 20 -13.09 -3.51 -9.71
C ASN A 20 -11.86 -4.41 -9.86
N ILE A 21 -10.96 -4.51 -8.85
CA ILE A 21 -9.84 -5.45 -8.93
C ILE A 21 -10.33 -6.88 -8.70
N PRO A 22 -10.08 -7.80 -9.64
CA PRO A 22 -10.46 -9.19 -9.48
C PRO A 22 -9.72 -9.87 -8.31
N ILE A 23 -10.42 -10.72 -7.55
CA ILE A 23 -9.89 -11.41 -6.36
C ILE A 23 -8.69 -12.33 -6.62
N ASN A 24 -8.45 -12.73 -7.88
CA ASN A 24 -7.28 -13.51 -8.27
C ASN A 24 -6.00 -12.67 -8.42
N ILE A 25 -6.10 -11.33 -8.38
CA ILE A 25 -4.94 -10.44 -8.33
C ILE A 25 -4.44 -10.35 -6.89
N SER A 26 -3.35 -11.05 -6.59
CA SER A 26 -2.74 -11.05 -5.26
C SER A 26 -1.59 -10.04 -5.11
N LYS A 27 -1.18 -9.35 -6.18
CA LYS A 27 -0.05 -8.42 -6.15
C LYS A 27 -0.38 -7.17 -6.93
N ILE A 28 -0.35 -6.02 -6.28
CA ILE A 28 -0.66 -4.72 -6.88
C ILE A 28 0.40 -3.68 -6.55
N SER A 29 0.72 -2.85 -7.54
CA SER A 29 1.47 -1.61 -7.38
C SER A 29 0.65 -0.44 -7.90
N ILE A 30 0.52 0.61 -7.10
CA ILE A 30 -0.24 1.81 -7.43
C ILE A 30 0.69 3.01 -7.34
N TYR A 31 0.91 3.65 -8.48
CA TYR A 31 1.67 4.89 -8.60
C TYR A 31 0.73 6.05 -8.90
N TYR A 32 0.64 6.99 -7.98
CA TYR A 32 -0.09 8.23 -8.12
C TYR A 32 0.86 9.37 -8.53
N HIS A 33 0.71 9.88 -9.75
CA HIS A 33 1.62 10.87 -10.34
C HIS A 33 1.40 12.29 -9.80
N ASP A 34 0.18 12.63 -9.41
CA ASP A 34 -0.14 14.00 -9.02
C ASP A 34 0.41 14.31 -7.61
N PRO A 35 1.09 15.45 -7.38
CA PRO A 35 1.53 15.90 -6.05
C PRO A 35 0.38 16.31 -5.11
N ASN A 36 -0.87 16.17 -5.53
CA ASN A 36 -2.07 16.51 -4.78
C ASN A 36 -2.05 15.97 -3.31
N PRO A 37 -2.43 16.81 -2.30
CA PRO A 37 -2.63 16.38 -0.91
C PRO A 37 -3.62 15.22 -0.75
N ASN A 38 -4.48 15.00 -1.73
CA ASN A 38 -5.50 13.97 -1.74
C ASN A 38 -4.98 12.55 -2.00
N ARG A 39 -3.67 12.38 -2.24
CA ARG A 39 -3.04 11.06 -2.41
C ARG A 39 -3.34 10.12 -1.24
N PHE A 40 -3.36 10.64 -0.01
CA PHE A 40 -3.75 9.86 1.16
C PHE A 40 -5.18 9.32 1.04
N LEU A 41 -6.13 10.16 0.60
CA LEU A 41 -7.53 9.77 0.52
C LEU A 41 -7.74 8.66 -0.50
N LEU A 42 -7.07 8.72 -1.66
CA LEU A 42 -7.11 7.64 -2.65
C LEU A 42 -6.63 6.31 -2.06
N PHE A 43 -5.49 6.28 -1.37
CA PHE A 43 -4.98 5.05 -0.76
C PHE A 43 -5.82 4.57 0.42
N LYS A 44 -6.43 5.51 1.17
CA LYS A 44 -7.39 5.18 2.22
C LYS A 44 -8.62 4.48 1.65
N GLU A 45 -9.27 5.10 0.66
CA GLU A 45 -10.45 4.54 0.01
C GLU A 45 -10.14 3.19 -0.65
N PHE A 46 -8.96 3.05 -1.27
CA PHE A 46 -8.51 1.77 -1.79
C PHE A 46 -8.40 0.70 -0.70
N LEU A 47 -7.63 0.96 0.37
CA LEU A 47 -7.38 -0.03 1.43
C LEU A 47 -8.62 -0.40 2.22
N GLU A 48 -9.57 0.53 2.40
CA GLU A 48 -10.81 0.27 3.13
C GLU A 48 -11.81 -0.60 2.35
N ASN A 49 -11.75 -0.61 1.01
CA ASN A 49 -12.72 -1.30 0.17
C ASN A 49 -12.16 -2.53 -0.57
N CYS A 50 -10.83 -2.64 -0.70
CA CYS A 50 -10.24 -3.70 -1.49
C CYS A 50 -10.31 -5.07 -0.80
N HIS A 51 -10.28 -6.14 -1.60
CA HIS A 51 -10.28 -7.51 -1.07
C HIS A 51 -8.99 -7.82 -0.29
N ASN A 52 -9.07 -8.76 0.65
CA ASN A 52 -7.97 -9.09 1.55
C ASN A 52 -6.97 -10.15 1.04
N LYS A 53 -7.02 -10.49 -0.25
CA LYS A 53 -6.17 -11.52 -0.88
C LYS A 53 -4.83 -11.03 -1.39
N PHE A 54 -4.53 -9.74 -1.23
CA PHE A 54 -3.22 -9.22 -1.62
C PHE A 54 -2.10 -9.80 -0.75
N GLU A 55 -1.13 -10.44 -1.39
CA GLU A 55 0.18 -10.74 -0.84
C GLU A 55 1.10 -9.52 -0.84
N ILE A 56 0.93 -8.64 -1.84
CA ILE A 56 1.77 -7.45 -2.02
C ILE A 56 0.91 -6.26 -2.37
N ILE A 57 1.09 -5.19 -1.61
CA ILE A 57 0.55 -3.88 -1.89
C ILE A 57 1.74 -2.92 -1.95
N ASN A 58 2.02 -2.35 -3.11
CA ASN A 58 3.12 -1.40 -3.33
C ASN A 58 2.54 -0.02 -3.67
N LEU A 59 2.58 0.94 -2.74
CA LEU A 59 1.96 2.27 -2.90
C LEU A 59 3.03 3.35 -2.91
N ASN A 60 3.00 4.28 -3.88
CA ASN A 60 3.97 5.38 -3.93
C ASN A 60 3.66 6.50 -2.89
N TYR A 61 3.47 6.09 -1.64
CA TYR A 61 3.09 6.94 -0.52
C TYR A 61 4.16 6.92 0.57
N ILE A 62 4.33 8.04 1.27
CA ILE A 62 5.26 8.15 2.39
C ILE A 62 4.66 7.56 3.67
N ILE A 63 5.49 6.99 4.55
CA ILE A 63 5.00 6.61 5.88
C ILE A 63 4.63 7.87 6.69
N ASP A 64 3.36 7.93 7.12
CA ASP A 64 2.88 8.86 8.13
C ASP A 64 1.88 8.18 9.07
N LEU A 65 1.57 8.84 10.19
CA LEU A 65 0.69 8.32 11.21
C LEU A 65 -0.71 7.91 10.69
N LYS A 66 -1.31 8.68 9.78
CA LYS A 66 -2.67 8.42 9.28
C LYS A 66 -2.66 7.19 8.38
N PHE A 67 -1.67 7.10 7.49
CA PHE A 67 -1.49 5.97 6.60
C PHE A 67 -1.25 4.66 7.36
N LEU A 68 -0.37 4.67 8.38
CA LEU A 68 -0.10 3.48 9.19
C LEU A 68 -1.37 2.97 9.90
N LYS A 69 -2.25 3.86 10.37
CA LYS A 69 -3.53 3.45 10.98
C LYS A 69 -4.44 2.74 9.98
N VAL A 70 -4.56 3.27 8.76
CA VAL A 70 -5.37 2.65 7.70
C VAL A 70 -4.80 1.28 7.32
N VAL A 71 -3.49 1.19 7.13
CA VAL A 71 -2.79 -0.09 6.84
C VAL A 71 -3.04 -1.11 7.94
N LEU A 72 -2.88 -0.70 9.21
CA LEU A 72 -3.10 -1.60 10.33
C LEU A 72 -4.56 -2.08 10.38
N ASN A 73 -5.53 -1.21 10.11
CA ASN A 73 -6.95 -1.58 10.03
C ASN A 73 -7.21 -2.59 8.90
N TYR A 74 -6.63 -2.40 7.71
CA TYR A 74 -6.73 -3.37 6.62
C TYR A 74 -6.18 -4.74 7.02
N ILE A 75 -5.04 -4.75 7.71
CA ILE A 75 -4.39 -5.99 8.18
C ILE A 75 -5.23 -6.68 9.28
N GLU A 76 -5.81 -5.92 10.21
CA GLU A 76 -6.54 -6.48 11.36
C GLU A 76 -8.01 -6.80 11.07
N GLY A 77 -8.62 -6.09 10.11
CA GLY A 77 -10.04 -6.23 9.79
C GLY A 77 -10.40 -7.53 9.06
N SER A 78 -9.41 -8.35 8.68
CA SER A 78 -9.67 -9.58 7.94
C SER A 78 -8.53 -10.60 8.06
N ASN A 79 -8.78 -11.84 7.64
CA ASN A 79 -7.74 -12.85 7.46
C ASN A 79 -6.91 -12.53 6.20
N ASN A 80 -6.15 -11.43 6.27
CA ASN A 80 -5.42 -10.88 5.15
C ASN A 80 -4.23 -11.79 4.76
N SER A 81 -3.86 -11.78 3.48
CA SER A 81 -2.73 -12.55 2.95
C SER A 81 -1.46 -11.72 2.76
N LEU A 82 -1.43 -10.48 3.29
CA LEU A 82 -0.37 -9.50 3.03
C LEU A 82 0.95 -10.00 3.60
N LYS A 83 2.00 -9.90 2.78
CA LYS A 83 3.37 -10.26 3.12
C LYS A 83 4.31 -9.07 2.96
N ILE A 84 4.07 -8.23 1.95
CA ILE A 84 4.91 -7.08 1.64
C ILE A 84 4.05 -5.82 1.48
N LEU A 85 4.44 -4.77 2.19
CA LEU A 85 3.96 -3.41 1.97
C LEU A 85 5.10 -2.55 1.41
N GLY A 86 4.94 -2.08 0.19
CA GLY A 86 5.85 -1.14 -0.44
C GLY A 86 5.39 0.30 -0.25
N VAL A 87 6.33 1.18 0.12
CA VAL A 87 6.11 2.60 0.43
C VAL A 87 7.33 3.41 -0.01
N THR A 88 7.21 4.73 -0.06
CA THR A 88 8.32 5.63 -0.40
C THR A 88 8.95 6.26 0.84
N LYS A 89 10.23 6.65 0.75
CA LYS A 89 10.96 7.40 1.78
C LYS A 89 11.01 6.66 3.13
N LEU A 90 11.42 5.39 3.10
CA LEU A 90 11.61 4.58 4.32
C LEU A 90 12.65 5.12 5.29
N ASP A 91 13.56 5.96 4.81
CA ASP A 91 14.60 6.64 5.57
C ASP A 91 14.10 7.88 6.33
N LYS A 92 12.82 8.26 6.20
CA LYS A 92 12.23 9.36 6.96
C LYS A 92 12.31 9.10 8.47
N ASN A 93 12.65 10.15 9.22
CA ASN A 93 12.54 10.17 10.68
C ASN A 93 11.07 10.01 11.12
N LEU A 94 10.78 8.93 11.84
CA LEU A 94 9.48 8.65 12.42
C LEU A 94 9.40 9.21 13.84
N ASN A 95 8.23 9.72 14.22
CA ASN A 95 7.96 10.00 15.63
C ASN A 95 7.68 8.71 16.42
N ASP A 96 7.56 8.82 17.74
CA ASP A 96 7.36 7.67 18.62
C ASP A 96 6.08 6.87 18.29
N GLU A 97 4.99 7.55 17.94
CA GLU A 97 3.71 6.92 17.62
C GLU A 97 3.73 6.24 16.25
N GLU A 98 4.34 6.87 15.24
CA GLU A 98 4.59 6.27 13.93
C GLU A 98 5.47 5.02 14.08
N SER A 99 6.52 5.09 14.90
CA SER A 99 7.43 3.97 15.17
C SER A 99 6.72 2.81 15.85
N LYS A 100 5.88 3.08 16.86
CA LYS A 100 5.05 2.06 17.54
C LYS A 100 4.10 1.37 16.56
N LEU A 101 3.38 2.13 15.73
CA LEU A 101 2.46 1.56 14.74
C LEU A 101 3.20 0.73 13.68
N LEU A 102 4.31 1.23 13.17
CA LEU A 102 5.12 0.51 12.19
C LEU A 102 5.64 -0.81 12.76
N ASN A 103 6.11 -0.82 14.01
CA ASN A 103 6.57 -2.03 14.69
C ASN A 103 5.43 -3.03 14.88
N ARG A 104 4.22 -2.57 15.20
CA ARG A 104 3.04 -3.44 15.30
C ARG A 104 2.68 -4.08 13.94
N ILE A 105 2.78 -3.33 12.84
CA ILE A 105 2.59 -3.87 11.49
C ILE A 105 3.64 -4.93 11.18
N LYS A 106 4.93 -4.64 11.45
CA LYS A 106 6.03 -5.60 11.25
C LYS A 106 5.89 -6.86 12.10
N ALA A 107 5.42 -6.73 13.34
CA ALA A 107 5.19 -7.85 14.25
C ALA A 107 4.15 -8.86 13.75
N LYS A 108 3.29 -8.45 12.79
CA LYS A 108 2.36 -9.35 12.10
C LYS A 108 3.00 -10.10 10.92
N GLY A 109 4.31 -10.04 10.77
CA GLY A 109 5.05 -10.70 9.69
C GLY A 109 5.08 -9.93 8.37
N ILE A 110 4.62 -8.66 8.36
CA ILE A 110 4.64 -7.82 7.16
C ILE A 110 6.04 -7.23 6.94
N LYS A 111 6.63 -7.53 5.78
CA LYS A 111 7.87 -6.91 5.34
C LYS A 111 7.58 -5.54 4.74
N ILE A 112 8.24 -4.52 5.25
CA ILE A 112 8.16 -3.15 4.72
C ILE A 112 9.32 -2.95 3.74
N MET A 113 9.05 -2.44 2.54
CA MET A 113 10.03 -2.28 1.46
C MET A 113 9.91 -0.93 0.76
N GLU A 114 11.02 -0.44 0.20
CA GLU A 114 11.00 0.80 -0.59
C GLU A 114 10.32 0.55 -1.93
N PHE A 115 9.44 1.46 -2.35
CA PHE A 115 8.52 1.27 -3.46
C PHE A 115 9.23 0.83 -4.75
N ASN A 116 10.33 1.51 -5.08
CA ASN A 116 11.09 1.24 -6.30
C ASN A 116 11.82 -0.12 -6.25
N SER A 117 12.18 -0.61 -5.05
CA SER A 117 12.90 -1.88 -4.89
C SER A 117 12.05 -3.12 -5.17
N ILE A 118 10.71 -2.98 -5.17
CA ILE A 118 9.80 -4.09 -5.43
C ILE A 118 9.79 -4.45 -6.92
N HIS A 119 9.90 -3.47 -7.81
CA HIS A 119 9.93 -3.73 -9.25
C HIS A 119 11.17 -4.55 -9.64
N ASP A 120 12.31 -4.25 -9.04
CA ASP A 120 13.56 -4.99 -9.28
C ASP A 120 13.42 -6.46 -8.87
N ILE A 121 12.78 -6.76 -7.73
CA ILE A 121 12.60 -8.13 -7.25
C ILE A 121 11.80 -9.01 -8.22
N TYR A 122 10.83 -8.44 -8.95
CA TYR A 122 9.99 -9.21 -9.86
C TYR A 122 10.55 -9.26 -11.28
N ILE A 123 11.34 -8.28 -11.72
CA ILE A 123 12.06 -8.38 -12.99
C ILE A 123 13.06 -9.54 -12.96
N TYR A 124 13.80 -9.72 -11.86
CA TYR A 124 14.81 -10.80 -11.77
C TYR A 124 14.25 -12.19 -11.45
N LYS A 125 12.95 -12.33 -11.13
CA LYS A 125 12.33 -13.65 -10.87
C LYS A 125 11.68 -14.28 -12.11
N ASP A 126 11.46 -13.48 -13.15
CA ASP A 126 10.80 -13.90 -14.40
C ASP A 126 11.82 -14.02 -15.57
N ILE A 127 13.13 -14.15 -15.27
CA ILE A 127 14.23 -14.44 -16.23
C ILE A 127 14.82 -15.82 -15.93
#